data_AF-A0A961TFS1-F1
#
_entry.id   AF-A0A961TFS1-F1
#
_cell.length_a   1.000
_cell.length_b   1.000
_cell.length_c   1.000
_cell.angle_alpha   90.00
_cell.angle_beta   90.00
_cell.angle_gamma   90.00
#
_symmetry.space_group_name_H-M   'P 1'
#
loop_
_entity.id
_entity.type
_entity.pdbx_description
1 polymer ?
#
loop_
_entity_poly.entity_id
_entity_poly.type
_entity_poly.pdbx_seq_one_letter_code
_entity_poly.pdbx_strand_id
1 'polypeptide(L)' 'MSAKKARPVLLAWELGANLGHAMPLGEIARLLQDRDFDMVCFARDLRSAAIAFRNLPVKLFQSPVWPPYRFDG' A
#
# COMPACT_ATOMS: atom_id res chain seq x y z
N MET A 1 -20.89 21.39 12.86
CA MET A 1 -19.72 20.48 12.93
C MET A 1 -18.90 20.69 11.67
N SER A 2 -17.64 21.12 11.78
CA SER A 2 -16.74 21.21 10.61
C SER A 2 -16.42 19.80 10.14
N ALA A 3 -16.59 19.53 8.84
CA ALA A 3 -16.18 18.26 8.27
C ALA A 3 -14.67 18.04 8.53
N LYS A 4 -14.31 16.88 9.06
CA LYS A 4 -12.91 16.49 9.26
C LYS A 4 -12.24 16.42 7.88
N LYS A 5 -11.13 17.13 7.71
CA LYS A 5 -10.38 17.12 6.44
C LYS A 5 -9.75 15.74 6.27
N ALA A 6 -10.13 15.04 5.19
CA ALA A 6 -9.50 13.78 4.77
C ALA A 6 -7.97 13.98 4.61
N ARG A 7 -7.18 13.04 5.12
CA ARG A 7 -5.72 13.07 5.09
C ARG A 7 -5.21 11.84 4.36
N PRO A 8 -5.16 11.85 3.02
CA PRO A 8 -4.75 10.69 2.26
C PRO A 8 -3.26 10.42 2.42
N VAL A 9 -2.90 9.16 2.64
CA VAL A 9 -1.52 8.66 2.65
C VAL A 9 -1.40 7.55 1.62
N LEU A 10 -0.46 7.73 0.69
CA LEU A 10 -0.08 6.71 -0.28
C LEU A 10 1.08 5.88 0.28
N LEU A 11 0.85 4.58 0.42
CA LEU A 11 1.88 3.58 0.60
C LEU A 11 2.22 3.01 -0.79
N ALA A 12 3.41 3.35 -1.30
CA ALA A 12 3.91 2.78 -2.54
C ALA A 12 4.94 1.71 -2.22
N TRP A 13 4.70 0.48 -2.66
CA TRP A 13 5.67 -0.62 -2.58
C TRP A 13 6.12 -0.99 -3.98
N GLU A 14 7.23 -0.41 -4.41
CA GLU A 14 7.96 -0.82 -5.60
C GLU A 14 8.97 -1.91 -5.19
N LEU A 15 8.88 -3.07 -5.85
CA LEU A 15 9.82 -4.21 -5.87
C LEU A 15 9.60 -5.35 -4.87
N GLY A 16 9.29 -6.51 -5.46
CA GLY A 16 10.01 -7.74 -5.16
C GLY A 16 9.39 -8.66 -4.13
N ALA A 17 8.34 -9.41 -4.54
CA ALA A 17 8.10 -10.85 -4.31
C ALA A 17 8.31 -11.51 -2.92
N ASN A 18 8.72 -10.78 -1.90
CA ASN A 18 9.01 -11.26 -0.56
C ASN A 18 8.08 -10.54 0.42
N LEU A 19 7.28 -11.33 1.14
CA LEU A 19 6.31 -10.89 2.16
C LEU A 19 6.91 -10.01 3.27
N GLY A 20 8.24 -9.90 3.36
CA GLY A 20 8.97 -9.29 4.47
C GLY A 20 8.59 -7.85 4.77
N HIS A 21 8.15 -7.09 3.76
CA HIS A 21 7.85 -5.68 3.95
C HIS A 21 6.37 -5.31 3.83
N ALA A 22 5.55 -6.20 3.27
CA ALA A 22 4.10 -6.00 3.25
C ALA A 22 3.54 -5.94 4.68
N MET A 23 4.00 -6.84 5.57
CA MET A 23 3.54 -6.89 6.96
C MET A 23 3.88 -5.62 7.78
N PRO A 24 5.13 -5.10 7.79
CA PRO A 24 5.44 -3.81 8.40
C PRO A 24 4.62 -2.64 7.84
N LEU A 25 4.33 -2.63 6.54
CA LEU A 25 3.46 -1.61 5.94
C LEU A 25 2.02 -1.71 6.46
N GLY A 26 1.51 -2.93 6.68
CA GLY A 26 0.22 -3.15 7.34
C GLY A 26 0.17 -2.55 8.74
N GLU A 27 1.22 -2.76 9.55
CA GLU A 27 1.32 -2.17 10.89
C GLU A 27 1.39 -0.64 10.86
N ILE A 28 2.16 -0.07 9.93
CA ILE A 28 2.20 1.40 9.74
C ILE A 28 0.81 1.92 9.34
N ALA A 29 0.12 1.24 8.41
CA ALA A 29 -1.21 1.63 7.97
C ALA A 29 -2.22 1.61 9.12
N ARG A 30 -2.17 0.59 9.98
CA ARG A 30 -3.01 0.49 11.18
C ARG A 30 -2.79 1.68 12.13
N LEU A 31 -1.53 1.97 12.45
CA LEU A 31 -1.19 3.10 13.34
C LEU A 31 -1.57 4.47 12.77
N LEU A 32 -1.53 4.62 11.44
CA LEU A 32 -1.99 5.84 10.77
C LEU A 32 -3.52 5.92 10.73
N GLN A 33 -4.23 4.81 10.58
CA GLN A 33 -5.69 4.80 10.68
C GLN A 33 -6.19 5.20 12.06
N ASP A 34 -5.52 4.76 13.13
CA ASP A 34 -5.79 5.20 14.51
C ASP A 34 -5.62 6.73 14.69
N ARG A 35 -4.98 7.40 13.72
CA ARG A 35 -4.78 8.87 13.66
C ARG A 35 -5.62 9.54 12.57
N ASP A 36 -6.64 8.83 12.08
CA ASP A 36 -7.61 9.28 11.08
C ASP A 36 -7.03 9.66 9.72
N PHE A 37 -6.08 8.87 9.24
CA PHE A 37 -5.60 8.96 7.87
C PHE A 37 -6.34 8.00 6.95
N ASP A 38 -6.57 8.44 5.70
CA ASP A 38 -7.14 7.63 4.64
C ASP A 38 -6.02 6.92 3.90
N MET A 39 -6.00 5.59 3.94
CA MET A 39 -4.88 4.80 3.44
C MET A 39 -5.14 4.26 2.04
N VAL A 40 -4.15 4.44 1.15
CA VAL A 40 -4.13 3.87 -0.19
C VAL A 40 -2.81 3.13 -0.37
N CYS A 41 -2.84 1.92 -0.94
CA CYS A 41 -1.63 1.13 -1.21
C CYS A 41 -1.57 0.74 -2.68
N PHE A 42 -0.41 0.95 -3.30
CA PHE A 42 -0.09 0.47 -4.64
C PHE A 42 0.93 -0.66 -4.51
N ALA A 43 0.55 -1.86 -4.97
CA ALA A 43 1.36 -3.06 -4.84
C ALA A 43 1.47 -3.84 -6.16
N ARG A 44 2.64 -4.40 -6.44
CA ARG A 44 2.86 -5.28 -7.59
C ARG A 44 2.21 -6.67 -7.43
N ASP A 45 2.15 -7.20 -6.22
CA ASP A 45 1.45 -8.45 -5.92
C ASP A 45 0.27 -8.17 -4.98
N LEU A 46 -0.93 -8.10 -5.56
CA LEU A 46 -2.16 -7.86 -4.80
C LEU A 46 -2.48 -8.98 -3.82
N ARG A 47 -2.05 -10.23 -4.07
CA ARG A 47 -2.35 -11.35 -3.18
C ARG A 47 -1.61 -11.19 -1.85
N SER A 48 -0.31 -10.95 -1.91
CA SER A 48 0.50 -10.68 -0.71
C SER A 48 0.05 -9.41 0.02
N ALA A 49 -0.28 -8.35 -0.73
CA ALA A 49 -0.81 -7.13 -0.14
C ALA A 49 -2.15 -7.37 0.59
N ALA A 50 -3.08 -8.12 0.00
CA ALA A 50 -4.35 -8.44 0.63
C ALA A 50 -4.20 -9.16 1.97
N ILE A 51 -3.15 -9.99 2.13
CA ILE A 51 -2.84 -10.65 3.40
C ILE A 51 -2.37 -9.61 4.43
N ALA A 52 -1.44 -8.75 4.06
CA ALA A 52 -0.84 -7.76 4.96
C ALA A 52 -1.81 -6.66 5.41
N PHE A 53 -2.76 -6.28 4.55
CA PHE A 53 -3.76 -5.26 4.84
C PHE A 53 -5.13 -5.85 5.25
N ARG A 54 -5.17 -7.14 5.59
CA ARG A 54 -6.41 -7.81 6.01
C ARG A 54 -7.01 -7.10 7.21
N ASN A 55 -8.31 -6.83 7.16
CA ASN A 55 -9.07 -6.11 8.19
C ASN A 55 -8.72 -4.63 8.37
N LEU A 56 -7.91 -4.04 7.48
CA LEU A 56 -7.67 -2.60 7.48
C LEU A 56 -8.47 -1.93 6.36
N PRO A 57 -9.08 -0.75 6.59
CA PRO A 57 -9.73 0.05 5.54
C PRO A 57 -8.69 0.71 4.62
N VAL A 58 -7.90 -0.09 3.90
CA VAL A 58 -6.89 0.35 2.93
C VAL A 58 -7.39 0.07 1.52
N LYS A 59 -7.38 1.07 0.64
CA LYS A 59 -7.67 0.85 -0.78
C LYS A 59 -6.44 0.25 -1.46
N LEU A 60 -6.57 -0.95 -2.02
CA LEU A 60 -5.49 -1.63 -2.73
C LEU A 60 -5.61 -1.41 -4.24
N PHE A 61 -4.52 -0.97 -4.86
CA PHE A 61 -4.39 -0.82 -6.30
C PHE A 61 -3.17 -1.60 -6.79
N GLN A 62 -3.30 -2.16 -7.99
CA GLN A 62 -2.18 -2.79 -8.70
C GLN A 62 -1.21 -1.68 -9.12
N SER A 63 0.06 -1.77 -8.73
CA SER A 63 1.09 -0.88 -9.27
C SER A 63 1.29 -1.16 -10.76
N PRO A 64 1.62 -0.16 -11.59
CA PRO A 64 1.98 -0.40 -12.99
C PRO A 64 3.05 -1.48 -13.09
N VAL A 65 2.83 -2.48 -13.95
CA VAL A 65 3.86 -3.44 -14.31
C VAL A 65 4.50 -2.91 -15.57
N TRP A 66 5.70 -2.34 -15.44
CA TRP A 66 6.47 -1.96 -16.60
C TRP A 66 6.79 -3.23 -17.40
N PRO A 67 6.46 -3.29 -18.71
CA PRO A 67 6.90 -4.39 -19.56
C PRO A 67 8.43 -4.47 -19.49
N PRO A 68 9.02 -5.67 -19.69
CA PRO A 68 10.47 -5.83 -19.59
C PRO A 68 11.16 -4.86 -20.54
N TYR A 69 11.76 -3.81 -19.98
CA TYR A 69 12.70 -2.97 -20.70
C TYR A 69 14.05 -3.66 -20.55
N ARG A 70 14.68 -4.01 -21.67
CA ARG A 70 16.11 -4.33 -21.68
C ARG A 70 16.84 -3.00 -21.62
N PHE A 71 17.57 -2.76 -20.53
CA PHE A 71 18.63 -1.75 -20.56
C PHE A 71 19.79 -2.39 -21.33
N ASP A 72 19.79 -2.21 -22.64
CA ASP A 72 20.96 -2.48 -23.46
C ASP A 72 21.90 -1.28 -23.20
N GLY A 73 22.86 -1.49 -22.28
CA GLY A 73 23.75 -0.44 -21.77
C GLY A 73 24.61 0.25 -22.82
#